data_AF-A0A7V2IN73-F1
#
_entry.id   AF-A0A7V2IN73-F1
#
_cell.length_a   1.000
_cell.length_b   1.000
_cell.length_c   1.000
_cell.angle_alpha   90.00
_cell.angle_beta   90.00
_cell.angle_gamma   90.00
#
_symmetry.space_group_name_H-M   'P 1'
#
loop_
_entity.id
_entity.type
_entity.pdbx_description
1 polymer ?
#
loop_
_entity_poly.entity_id
_entity_poly.type
_entity_poly.pdbx_seq_one_letter_code
_entity_poly.pdbx_strand_id
1 'polypeptide(L)'
;MGLMEAIQRGKRPMPPRLMIYGTEGIGKAQPLDAKVLTPCGFVNMGDLKVGDEVIGSDGKAHRVLGVYPQGEKEVFQVTFRDGSTTRCCEDHLWFTQTCRERDQGLAGAVRTLRDIRLTLRYGTHFNHAVARVRSVQFAALGCTLPVDPWLLGVYLGDGCSSGNVLITNPEPDIQRKVAASLDGADACVKSGGIALRVKAKRRNNRPAVLKVALAQLGLDGLESHEKFIPLPYLHATVEQRLALLRGLVDSDGFVTNPGAVEFCTTSPRLAKDVCSLIRSLGGSAKTVTKTRPTFTHHGQRRTADLPIASSHRSPTTWFRSLRRNISGSGPCPGGRSGTPSAASNRSVGCPASASASTRPIRCTSRTIFS
;
A
#
# COMPACT_ATOMS: atom_id res chain seq x y z
N MET A 1 41.76 -28.39 -3.54
CA MET A 1 41.56 -27.02 -4.05
C MET A 1 42.61 -26.12 -3.41
N GLY A 2 43.48 -25.51 -4.23
CA GLY A 2 44.67 -24.81 -3.76
C GLY A 2 44.40 -23.40 -3.26
N LEU A 3 45.26 -22.90 -2.37
CA LEU A 3 45.23 -21.56 -1.77
C LEU A 3 45.07 -20.43 -2.81
N MET A 4 45.69 -20.57 -3.98
CA MET A 4 45.59 -19.64 -5.12
C MET A 4 44.17 -19.52 -5.69
N GLU A 5 43.42 -20.63 -5.73
CA GLU A 5 42.05 -20.66 -6.26
C GLU A 5 41.05 -19.97 -5.31
N ALA A 6 41.34 -20.01 -4.00
CA ALA A 6 40.57 -19.30 -2.98
C ALA A 6 40.86 -17.79 -2.96
N ILE A 7 42.06 -17.36 -3.35
CA ILE A 7 42.44 -15.94 -3.47
C ILE A 7 41.84 -15.32 -4.74
N GLN A 8 41.85 -16.04 -5.86
CA GLN A 8 41.33 -15.56 -7.15
C GLN A 8 39.80 -15.45 -7.22
N ARG A 9 39.05 -16.27 -6.47
CA ARG A 9 37.58 -16.22 -6.47
C ARG A 9 36.98 -14.98 -5.80
N GLY A 10 37.79 -14.15 -5.15
CA GLY A 10 37.35 -12.99 -4.41
C GLY A 10 36.50 -13.38 -3.20
N LYS A 11 36.72 -12.72 -2.06
CA LYS A 11 35.76 -12.84 -0.96
C LYS A 11 34.40 -12.37 -1.50
N ARG A 12 33.34 -13.16 -1.33
CA ARG A 12 31.96 -12.67 -1.48
C ARG A 12 31.91 -11.29 -0.81
N PRO A 13 31.29 -10.26 -1.40
CA PRO A 13 31.18 -8.95 -0.78
C PRO A 13 30.40 -9.13 0.54
N MET A 14 31.16 -9.36 1.61
CA MET A 14 30.63 -9.36 2.95
C MET A 14 30.44 -7.89 3.32
N PRO A 15 29.35 -7.53 4.02
CA PRO A 15 29.23 -6.19 4.55
C PRO A 15 30.50 -5.86 5.36
N PRO A 16 30.99 -4.62 5.32
CA PRO A 16 32.16 -4.23 6.10
C PRO A 16 31.95 -4.62 7.56
N ARG A 17 32.91 -5.36 8.12
CA ARG A 17 32.91 -5.71 9.54
C ARG A 17 33.24 -4.44 10.31
N LEU A 18 32.21 -3.76 10.78
CA LEU A 18 32.34 -2.61 11.67
C LEU A 18 32.61 -3.10 13.08
N MET A 19 33.81 -2.86 13.58
CA MET A 19 34.11 -2.95 15.01
C MET A 19 33.66 -1.64 15.66
N ILE A 20 32.54 -1.68 16.37
CA ILE A 20 32.07 -0.53 17.14
C ILE A 20 32.77 -0.57 18.49
N TYR A 21 33.72 0.32 18.71
CA TYR A 21 34.32 0.57 20.02
C TYR A 21 33.52 1.69 20.70
N GLY A 22 32.87 1.37 21.81
CA GLY A 22 32.09 2.31 22.60
C GLY A 22 31.74 1.66 23.93
N THR A 23 31.54 2.47 24.97
CA THR A 23 30.98 1.95 26.22
C THR A 23 29.60 1.36 25.95
N GLU A 24 29.27 0.29 26.65
CA GLU A 24 27.96 -0.36 26.54
C GLU A 24 26.86 0.67 26.81
N GLY A 25 25.79 0.64 26.00
CA GLY A 25 24.66 1.54 26.16
C GLY A 25 24.92 2.99 25.75
N ILE A 26 25.58 3.27 24.62
CA ILE A 26 25.59 4.62 23.99
C ILE A 26 25.17 4.49 22.51
N GLY A 27 24.61 5.55 21.90
CA GLY A 27 24.37 5.59 20.45
C GLY A 27 23.10 4.90 19.95
N LYS A 28 22.12 4.60 20.82
CA LYS A 28 20.91 3.85 20.43
C LYS A 28 19.62 4.39 21.03
N ALA A 29 19.65 5.62 21.54
CA ALA A 29 18.52 6.19 22.26
C ALA A 29 17.37 6.56 21.31
N GLN A 30 16.14 6.37 21.80
CA GLN A 30 14.93 6.96 21.26
C GLN A 30 14.07 7.46 22.45
N PRO A 31 13.13 8.40 22.20
CA PRO A 31 12.19 8.83 23.23
C PRO A 31 11.37 7.67 23.81
N LEU A 32 11.03 7.73 25.10
CA LEU A 32 10.26 6.67 25.76
C LEU A 32 8.83 6.53 25.22
N ASP A 33 8.28 7.59 24.64
CA ASP A 33 6.98 7.59 23.95
C ASP A 33 7.09 7.14 22.47
N ALA A 34 8.29 6.81 21.98
CA ALA A 34 8.46 6.25 20.64
C ALA A 34 7.72 4.92 20.53
N LYS A 35 7.03 4.71 19.40
CA LYS A 35 6.26 3.49 19.16
C LYS A 35 7.17 2.35 18.70
N VAL A 36 7.13 1.24 19.41
CA VAL A 36 7.83 -0.01 19.06
C VAL A 36 6.79 -1.06 18.69
N LEU A 37 7.02 -1.75 17.58
CA LEU A 37 6.11 -2.78 17.09
C LEU A 37 6.36 -4.10 17.84
N THR A 38 5.31 -4.68 18.40
CA THR A 38 5.30 -6.01 19.03
C THR A 38 4.43 -6.97 18.20
N PRO A 39 4.47 -8.28 18.47
CA PRO A 39 3.54 -9.24 17.86
C PRO A 39 2.06 -8.93 18.11
N CYS A 40 1.73 -8.13 19.13
CA CYS A 40 0.36 -7.76 19.49
C CYS A 40 -0.04 -6.35 19.00
N GLY A 41 0.88 -5.60 18.40
CA GLY A 41 0.68 -4.22 17.96
C GLY A 41 1.72 -3.25 18.51
N PHE A 42 1.50 -1.95 18.32
CA PHE A 42 2.44 -0.92 18.78
C PHE A 42 2.27 -0.62 20.27
N VAL A 43 3.39 -0.55 20.99
CA VAL A 43 3.49 -0.10 22.39
C VAL A 43 4.47 1.07 22.49
N ASN A 44 4.49 1.80 23.60
CA ASN A 44 5.55 2.79 23.82
C ASN A 44 6.83 2.09 24.23
N MET A 45 7.97 2.65 23.82
CA MET A 45 9.29 2.11 24.16
C MET A 45 9.52 2.05 25.67
N GLY A 46 9.00 3.02 26.43
CA GLY A 46 9.11 3.07 27.89
C GLY A 46 8.29 2.02 28.63
N ASP A 47 7.31 1.41 27.96
CA ASP A 47 6.49 0.34 28.54
C ASP A 47 7.15 -1.05 28.39
N LEU A 48 8.21 -1.16 27.58
CA LEU A 48 8.90 -2.42 27.31
C LEU A 48 9.82 -2.83 28.47
N LYS A 49 9.80 -4.12 28.78
CA LYS A 49 10.61 -4.76 29.82
C LYS A 49 11.47 -5.87 29.24
N VAL A 50 12.50 -6.24 29.98
CA VAL A 50 13.30 -7.44 29.65
C VAL A 50 12.37 -8.64 29.63
N GLY A 51 12.42 -9.38 28.53
CA GLY A 51 11.57 -10.54 28.30
C GLY A 51 10.42 -10.31 27.33
N ASP A 52 10.01 -9.06 27.09
CA ASP A 52 8.99 -8.73 26.09
C ASP A 52 9.46 -9.04 24.67
N GLU A 53 8.53 -9.11 23.72
CA GLU A 53 8.82 -9.37 22.31
C GLU A 53 8.59 -8.15 21.43
N VAL A 54 9.55 -7.87 20.54
CA VAL A 54 9.49 -6.80 19.55
C VAL A 54 9.73 -7.35 18.16
N ILE A 55 9.20 -6.68 17.12
CA ILE A 55 9.37 -7.10 15.74
C ILE A 55 10.73 -6.65 15.21
N GLY A 56 11.53 -7.62 14.79
CA GLY A 56 12.83 -7.41 14.16
C GLY A 56 12.72 -7.04 12.67
N SER A 57 13.86 -6.67 12.07
CA SER A 57 13.95 -6.36 10.63
C SER A 57 13.58 -7.54 9.73
N ASP A 58 13.70 -8.76 10.26
CA ASP A 58 13.29 -10.01 9.62
C ASP A 58 11.78 -10.25 9.60
N GLY A 59 11.00 -9.38 10.25
CA GLY A 59 9.55 -9.47 10.40
C GLY A 59 9.11 -10.40 11.53
N LYS A 60 10.03 -10.96 12.33
CA LYS A 60 9.70 -11.94 13.39
C LYS A 60 9.78 -11.32 14.77
N ALA A 61 9.20 -11.99 15.76
CA ALA A 61 9.34 -11.65 17.17
C ALA A 61 10.77 -11.92 17.67
N HIS A 62 11.34 -10.97 18.40
CA HIS A 62 12.63 -11.07 19.07
C HIS A 62 12.49 -10.59 20.51
N ARG A 63 13.14 -11.31 21.43
CA ARG A 63 13.07 -11.03 22.85
C ARG A 63 13.95 -9.84 23.24
N VAL A 64 13.41 -8.93 24.04
CA VAL A 64 14.16 -7.83 24.67
C VAL A 64 15.08 -8.41 25.75
N LEU A 65 16.38 -8.31 25.53
CA LEU A 65 17.40 -8.85 26.45
C LEU A 65 17.82 -7.87 27.54
N GLY A 66 17.65 -6.57 27.30
CA GLY A 66 18.09 -5.52 28.20
C GLY A 66 17.42 -4.18 27.87
N VAL A 67 17.21 -3.36 28.90
CA VAL A 67 16.70 -2.00 28.78
C VAL A 67 17.74 -1.07 29.40
N TYR A 68 18.19 -0.08 28.63
CA TYR A 68 19.31 0.79 29.00
C TYR A 68 18.91 2.26 28.88
N PRO A 69 18.33 2.87 29.94
CA PRO A 69 18.01 4.30 29.95
C PRO A 69 19.24 5.17 29.67
N GLN A 70 19.06 6.21 28.86
CA GLN A 70 20.16 7.05 28.34
C GLN A 70 20.18 8.46 28.94
N GLY A 71 19.23 8.78 29.82
CA GLY A 71 19.01 10.15 30.31
C GLY A 71 18.45 11.09 29.23
N GLU A 72 18.57 12.38 29.49
CA GLU A 72 18.15 13.42 28.56
C GLU A 72 19.16 13.56 27.42
N LYS A 73 18.64 13.57 26.18
CA LYS A 73 19.42 13.75 24.95
C LYS A 73 18.66 14.63 23.98
N GLU A 74 19.39 15.32 23.11
CA GLU A 74 18.80 15.98 21.96
C GLU A 74 18.16 14.94 21.02
N VAL A 75 16.95 15.23 20.55
CA VAL A 75 16.14 14.32 19.74
C VAL A 75 15.86 14.93 18.39
N PHE A 76 16.13 14.17 17.34
CA PHE A 76 15.87 14.54 15.95
C PHE A 76 14.70 13.72 15.40
N GLN A 77 13.82 14.37 14.64
CA GLN A 77 12.80 13.67 13.87
C GLN A 77 13.34 13.30 12.49
N VAL A 78 13.29 12.01 12.17
CA VAL A 78 13.65 11.45 10.87
C VAL A 78 12.37 11.17 10.09
N THR A 79 12.26 11.76 8.90
CA THR A 79 11.10 11.57 8.00
C THR A 79 11.54 10.83 6.75
N PHE A 80 10.86 9.72 6.45
CA PHE A 80 11.13 8.90 5.27
C PHE A 80 10.31 9.36 4.06
N ARG A 81 10.74 8.93 2.87
CA ARG A 81 10.06 9.25 1.60
C ARG A 81 8.61 8.80 1.57
N ASP A 82 8.27 7.69 2.24
CA ASP A 82 6.91 7.16 2.33
C ASP A 82 6.03 7.93 3.34
N GLY A 83 6.58 8.96 3.99
CA GLY A 83 5.91 9.78 4.99
C GLY A 83 5.90 9.18 6.39
N SER A 84 6.48 7.99 6.61
CA SER A 84 6.70 7.49 7.97
C SER A 84 7.75 8.34 8.68
N THR A 85 7.65 8.41 10.01
CA THR A 85 8.57 9.18 10.85
C THR A 85 9.02 8.36 12.05
N THR A 86 10.21 8.67 12.55
CA THR A 86 10.68 8.21 13.85
C THR A 86 11.51 9.29 14.52
N ARG A 87 11.78 9.13 15.81
CA ARG A 87 12.62 10.04 16.59
C ARG A 87 13.79 9.28 17.22
N CYS A 88 14.96 9.88 17.19
CA CYS A 88 16.19 9.30 17.73
C CYS A 88 17.25 10.37 17.99
N CYS A 89 18.27 10.02 18.78
CA CYS A 89 19.42 10.89 19.07
C CYS A 89 20.40 10.99 17.90
N GLU A 90 21.30 11.98 17.93
CA GLU A 90 22.28 12.22 16.85
C GLU A 90 23.27 11.06 16.66
N ASP A 91 23.59 10.34 17.74
CA ASP A 91 24.46 9.17 17.78
C ASP A 91 23.74 7.86 17.42
N HIS A 92 22.43 7.90 17.10
CA HIS A 92 21.65 6.69 16.79
C HIS A 92 22.21 5.96 15.56
N LEU A 93 22.38 4.64 15.67
CA LEU A 93 22.95 3.81 14.61
C LEU A 93 21.90 3.32 13.60
N TRP A 94 22.19 3.54 12.32
CA TRP A 94 21.34 3.20 11.20
C TRP A 94 22.10 2.39 10.15
N PHE A 95 21.57 1.23 9.76
CA PHE A 95 22.05 0.55 8.56
C PHE A 95 21.48 1.22 7.31
N THR A 96 22.35 1.81 6.48
CA THR A 96 21.94 2.55 5.27
C THR A 96 22.77 2.17 4.05
N GLN A 97 22.18 2.37 2.87
CA GLN A 97 22.91 2.38 1.59
C GLN A 97 22.85 3.78 0.99
N THR A 98 23.99 4.34 0.61
CA THR A 98 24.12 5.59 -0.17
C THR A 98 23.69 5.37 -1.63
N CYS A 99 23.48 6.44 -2.40
CA CYS A 99 23.18 6.35 -3.83
C CYS A 99 24.27 5.56 -4.56
N ARG A 100 25.53 5.95 -4.36
CA ARG A 100 26.69 5.31 -4.96
C ARG A 100 26.80 3.83 -4.59
N GLU A 101 26.57 3.47 -3.32
CA GLU A 101 26.58 2.07 -2.90
C GLU A 101 25.48 1.26 -3.59
N ARG A 102 24.28 1.82 -3.77
CA ARG A 102 23.20 1.12 -4.50
C ARG A 102 23.54 0.95 -5.98
N ASP A 103 24.09 1.98 -6.61
CA ASP A 103 24.49 1.93 -8.03
C ASP A 103 25.60 0.90 -8.27
N GLN A 104 26.46 0.67 -7.27
CA GLN A 104 27.53 -0.33 -7.29
C GLN A 104 27.12 -1.71 -6.75
N GLY A 105 25.87 -1.89 -6.29
CA GLY A 105 25.40 -3.15 -5.71
C GLY A 105 26.04 -3.52 -4.36
N LEU A 106 26.54 -2.55 -3.61
CA LEU A 106 27.17 -2.76 -2.30
C LEU A 106 26.11 -2.91 -1.19
N ALA A 107 26.43 -3.70 -0.16
CA ALA A 107 25.50 -4.01 0.93
C ALA A 107 25.08 -2.80 1.78
N GLY A 108 25.90 -1.75 1.82
CA GLY A 108 25.72 -0.59 2.72
C GLY A 108 26.55 -0.71 3.99
N ALA A 109 26.32 0.21 4.93
CA ALA A 109 27.05 0.29 6.20
C ALA A 109 26.18 0.86 7.32
N VAL A 110 26.56 0.56 8.56
CA VAL A 110 26.01 1.22 9.75
C VAL A 110 26.63 2.62 9.86
N ARG A 111 25.79 3.63 10.03
CA ARG A 111 26.16 5.04 10.13
C ARG A 111 25.42 5.68 11.30
N THR A 112 25.99 6.71 11.91
CA THR A 112 25.26 7.51 12.89
C THR A 112 24.24 8.41 12.19
N LEU A 113 23.23 8.89 12.94
CA LEU A 113 22.33 9.91 12.41
C LEU A 113 23.10 11.19 12.03
N ARG A 114 24.14 11.56 12.79
CA ARG A 114 25.05 12.67 12.47
C ARG A 114 25.63 12.52 11.06
N ASP A 115 26.22 11.37 10.73
CA ASP A 115 26.82 11.12 9.42
C ASP A 115 25.76 11.22 8.31
N ILE A 116 24.60 10.58 8.53
CA ILE A 116 23.49 10.62 7.58
C ILE A 116 23.02 12.06 7.36
N ARG A 117 22.96 12.89 8.41
CA ARG A 117 22.55 14.29 8.33
C ARG A 117 23.54 15.12 7.50
N LEU A 118 24.84 14.93 7.73
CA LEU A 118 25.91 15.63 7.00
C LEU A 118 25.94 15.24 5.51
N THR A 119 25.61 13.99 5.17
CA THR A 119 25.61 13.48 3.79
C THR A 119 24.21 13.17 3.25
N LEU A 120 23.17 13.81 3.78
CA LEU A 120 21.77 13.46 3.52
C LEU A 120 21.42 13.61 2.03
N ARG A 121 21.97 14.63 1.39
CA ARG A 121 21.75 14.92 -0.03
C ARG A 121 23.00 14.63 -0.85
N TYR A 122 22.76 14.08 -2.04
CA TYR A 122 23.74 13.92 -3.10
C TYR A 122 23.16 14.60 -4.35
N GLY A 123 23.60 15.83 -4.61
CA GLY A 123 22.95 16.71 -5.58
C GLY A 123 21.49 16.98 -5.21
N THR A 124 20.57 16.70 -6.13
CA THR A 124 19.11 16.84 -5.93
C THR A 124 18.45 15.62 -5.31
N HIS A 125 19.19 14.56 -5.02
CA HIS A 125 18.65 13.29 -4.53
C HIS A 125 18.96 13.06 -3.05
N PHE A 126 18.06 12.34 -2.37
CA PHE A 126 18.37 11.77 -1.06
C PHE A 126 19.39 10.63 -1.21
N ASN A 127 20.47 10.74 -0.46
CA ASN A 127 21.60 9.83 -0.55
C ASN A 127 21.30 8.48 0.12
N HIS A 128 20.77 8.51 1.34
CA HIS A 128 20.61 7.32 2.17
C HIS A 128 19.26 6.62 1.96
N ALA A 129 19.29 5.29 1.93
CA ALA A 129 18.13 4.42 1.98
C ALA A 129 18.25 3.45 3.16
N VAL A 130 17.15 3.27 3.89
CA VAL A 130 17.01 2.30 4.97
C VAL A 130 16.27 1.08 4.45
N ALA A 131 16.70 -0.11 4.86
CA ALA A 131 16.04 -1.36 4.49
C ALA A 131 14.64 -1.43 5.13
N ARG A 132 13.65 -1.89 4.35
CA ARG A 132 12.30 -2.13 4.86
C ARG A 132 12.28 -3.40 5.71
N VAL A 133 11.42 -3.40 6.71
CA VAL A 133 11.07 -4.62 7.45
C VAL A 133 10.50 -5.66 6.47
N ARG A 134 10.80 -6.93 6.70
CA ARG A 134 10.07 -8.02 6.01
C ARG A 134 8.64 -8.09 6.50
N SER A 135 7.80 -8.90 5.84
CA SER A 135 6.40 -9.07 6.25
C SER A 135 6.33 -9.47 7.73
N VAL A 136 5.65 -8.63 8.51
CA VAL A 136 5.55 -8.75 9.97
C VAL A 136 4.75 -9.99 10.33
N GLN A 137 5.23 -10.79 11.27
CA GLN A 137 4.52 -11.93 11.83
C GLN A 137 3.90 -11.48 13.15
N PHE A 138 2.63 -11.10 13.09
CA PHE A 138 1.86 -10.86 14.29
C PHE A 138 1.57 -12.18 15.00
N ALA A 139 1.41 -12.12 16.32
CA ALA A 139 0.79 -13.21 17.05
C ALA A 139 -0.65 -13.27 16.54
N ALA A 140 -0.93 -14.19 15.61
CA ALA A 140 -2.28 -14.35 15.08
C ALA A 140 -3.20 -14.51 16.29
N LEU A 141 -4.11 -13.54 16.48
CA LEU A 141 -5.22 -13.71 17.41
C LEU A 141 -5.86 -15.02 16.96
N GLY A 142 -5.81 -16.08 17.77
CA GLY A 142 -6.11 -17.47 17.39
C GLY A 142 -7.55 -17.75 16.94
N CYS A 143 -8.23 -16.74 16.40
CA CYS A 143 -9.59 -16.76 15.90
C CYS A 143 -9.56 -16.93 14.37
N THR A 144 -10.38 -17.86 13.88
CA THR A 144 -10.79 -17.89 12.48
C THR A 144 -11.46 -16.55 12.13
N LEU A 145 -11.00 -15.92 11.05
CA LEU A 145 -11.60 -14.67 10.56
C LEU A 145 -13.03 -14.95 10.08
N PRO A 146 -14.03 -14.13 10.48
CA PRO A 146 -15.44 -14.42 10.21
C PRO A 146 -15.83 -14.23 8.74
N VAL A 147 -15.00 -13.52 7.97
CA VAL A 147 -15.13 -13.35 6.51
C VAL A 147 -13.80 -13.72 5.86
N ASP A 148 -13.84 -14.39 4.72
CA ASP A 148 -12.65 -14.59 3.89
C ASP A 148 -11.94 -13.24 3.64
N PRO A 149 -10.63 -13.12 3.86
CA PRO A 149 -9.94 -11.84 3.74
C PRO A 149 -10.05 -11.20 2.37
N TRP A 150 -9.98 -11.99 1.29
CA TRP A 150 -10.12 -11.46 -0.05
C TRP A 150 -11.55 -10.92 -0.28
N LEU A 151 -12.57 -11.67 0.13
CA LEU A 151 -13.97 -11.22 0.04
C LEU A 151 -14.21 -9.94 0.86
N LEU A 152 -13.63 -9.84 2.06
CA LEU A 152 -13.72 -8.62 2.86
C LEU A 152 -13.08 -7.44 2.13
N GLY A 153 -11.93 -7.64 1.48
CA GLY A 153 -11.27 -6.61 0.68
C GLY A 153 -12.16 -6.06 -0.44
N VAL A 154 -12.81 -6.97 -1.18
CA VAL A 154 -13.78 -6.58 -2.23
C VAL A 154 -14.97 -5.83 -1.65
N TYR A 155 -15.51 -6.28 -0.51
CA TYR A 155 -16.61 -5.57 0.17
C TYR A 155 -16.22 -4.15 0.63
N LEU A 156 -14.98 -3.98 1.12
CA LEU A 156 -14.53 -2.68 1.59
C LEU A 156 -14.47 -1.66 0.45
N GLY A 157 -14.14 -2.07 -0.78
CA GLY A 157 -14.27 -1.23 -1.96
C GLY A 157 -15.72 -1.11 -2.45
N ASP A 158 -16.21 -2.19 -3.06
CA ASP A 158 -17.44 -2.21 -3.89
C ASP A 158 -18.73 -2.55 -3.11
N GLY A 159 -18.62 -2.78 -1.81
CA GLY A 159 -19.72 -3.28 -0.98
C GLY A 159 -20.62 -2.19 -0.38
N CYS A 160 -21.87 -2.55 -0.10
CA CYS A 160 -22.80 -1.76 0.71
C CYS A 160 -23.70 -2.71 1.52
N SER A 161 -24.11 -2.30 2.72
CA SER A 161 -24.89 -3.12 3.65
C SER A 161 -26.11 -2.40 4.28
N SER A 162 -26.52 -1.24 3.76
CA SER A 162 -27.71 -0.49 4.23
C SER A 162 -29.03 -1.28 4.16
N GLY A 163 -29.03 -2.44 3.49
CA GLY A 163 -30.12 -3.42 3.48
C GLY A 163 -29.56 -4.83 3.42
N ASN A 164 -29.78 -5.53 2.30
CA ASN A 164 -28.99 -6.74 2.03
C ASN A 164 -27.55 -6.35 1.71
N VAL A 165 -26.61 -7.27 1.89
CA VAL A 165 -25.23 -7.05 1.44
C VAL A 165 -25.23 -7.07 -0.09
N LEU A 166 -24.79 -5.97 -0.69
CA LEU A 166 -24.61 -5.81 -2.13
C LEU A 166 -23.13 -5.57 -2.41
N ILE A 167 -22.60 -6.21 -3.45
CA ILE A 167 -21.28 -5.95 -4.02
C ILE A 167 -21.49 -5.60 -5.49
N THR A 168 -20.99 -4.46 -5.95
CA THR A 168 -21.19 -3.99 -7.33
C THR A 168 -19.87 -3.99 -8.08
N ASN A 169 -19.67 -4.95 -8.98
CA ASN A 169 -18.42 -5.11 -9.70
C ASN A 169 -18.70 -5.64 -11.13
N PRO A 170 -18.27 -4.93 -12.19
CA PRO A 170 -18.59 -5.30 -13.57
C PRO A 170 -17.80 -6.52 -14.09
N GLU A 171 -16.68 -6.89 -13.47
CA GLU A 171 -15.79 -7.96 -13.93
C GLU A 171 -16.34 -9.37 -13.66
N PRO A 172 -16.66 -10.19 -14.69
CA PRO A 172 -17.31 -11.49 -14.49
C PRO A 172 -16.48 -12.53 -13.71
N ASP A 173 -15.15 -12.45 -13.75
CA ASP A 173 -14.25 -13.30 -12.98
C ASP A 173 -14.24 -12.95 -11.49
N ILE A 174 -14.24 -11.65 -11.15
CA ILE A 174 -14.43 -11.19 -9.77
C ILE A 174 -15.80 -11.62 -9.26
N GLN A 175 -16.86 -11.46 -10.05
CA GLN A 175 -18.20 -11.89 -9.65
C GLN A 175 -18.26 -13.40 -9.33
N ARG A 176 -17.61 -14.24 -10.15
CA ARG A 176 -17.52 -15.69 -9.89
C ARG A 176 -16.74 -16.00 -8.62
N LYS A 177 -15.64 -15.28 -8.38
CA LYS A 177 -14.80 -15.46 -7.20
C LYS A 177 -15.50 -15.00 -5.92
N VAL A 178 -16.30 -13.93 -5.97
CA VAL A 178 -17.20 -13.53 -4.87
C VAL A 178 -18.16 -14.68 -4.55
N ALA A 179 -18.86 -15.22 -5.55
CA ALA A 179 -19.79 -16.33 -5.34
C ALA A 179 -19.13 -17.57 -4.72
N ALA A 180 -17.88 -17.87 -5.12
CA ALA A 180 -17.10 -18.99 -4.61
C ALA A 180 -16.51 -18.76 -3.21
N SER A 181 -16.34 -17.51 -2.79
CA SER A 181 -15.77 -17.14 -1.49
C SER A 181 -16.83 -16.97 -0.38
N LEU A 182 -18.11 -17.05 -0.75
CA LEU A 182 -19.22 -17.01 0.21
C LEU A 182 -19.28 -18.30 1.05
N ASP A 183 -19.79 -18.16 2.27
CA ASP A 183 -20.10 -19.30 3.11
C ASP A 183 -21.10 -20.25 2.42
N GLY A 184 -21.01 -21.55 2.74
CA GLY A 184 -21.87 -22.58 2.17
C GLY A 184 -23.36 -22.34 2.40
N ALA A 185 -23.76 -21.60 3.45
CA ALA A 185 -25.13 -21.22 3.74
C ALA A 185 -25.62 -20.00 2.93
N ASP A 186 -24.72 -19.24 2.31
CA ASP A 186 -25.02 -18.04 1.54
C ASP A 186 -25.00 -18.32 0.02
N ALA A 187 -25.72 -17.47 -0.72
CA ALA A 187 -25.70 -17.42 -2.17
C ALA A 187 -25.78 -15.97 -2.64
N CYS A 188 -25.25 -15.68 -3.83
CA CYS A 188 -25.44 -14.40 -4.49
C CYS A 188 -26.48 -14.51 -5.61
N VAL A 189 -27.29 -13.47 -5.77
CA VAL A 189 -28.19 -13.29 -6.92
C VAL A 189 -27.72 -12.09 -7.71
N LYS A 190 -27.52 -12.26 -9.02
CA LYS A 190 -27.18 -11.15 -9.91
C LYS A 190 -28.38 -10.24 -10.11
N SER A 191 -28.15 -8.94 -10.09
CA SER A 191 -29.13 -7.90 -10.40
C SER A 191 -28.50 -6.89 -11.34
N GLY A 192 -29.14 -6.60 -12.48
CA GLY A 192 -28.66 -5.60 -13.44
C GLY A 192 -27.27 -5.88 -14.03
N GLY A 193 -26.82 -7.13 -14.07
CA GLY A 193 -25.54 -7.54 -14.69
C GLY A 193 -24.27 -7.26 -13.87
N ILE A 194 -24.28 -6.24 -13.01
CA ILE A 194 -23.10 -5.77 -12.26
C ILE A 194 -23.23 -5.91 -10.73
N ALA A 195 -24.46 -5.99 -10.20
CA ALA A 195 -24.68 -6.07 -8.77
C ALA A 195 -24.90 -7.52 -8.31
N LEU A 196 -24.23 -7.89 -7.22
CA LEU A 196 -24.36 -9.18 -6.53
C LEU A 196 -25.02 -8.94 -5.18
N ARG A 197 -26.28 -9.38 -5.06
CA ARG A 197 -26.98 -9.37 -3.78
C ARG A 197 -26.75 -10.68 -3.05
N VAL A 198 -26.11 -10.63 -1.89
CA VAL A 198 -25.88 -11.79 -1.03
C VAL A 198 -27.12 -12.06 -0.17
N LYS A 199 -27.53 -13.31 -0.10
CA LYS A 199 -28.69 -13.79 0.68
C LYS A 199 -28.40 -15.18 1.27
N ALA A 200 -29.09 -15.52 2.35
CA ALA A 200 -29.13 -16.90 2.83
C ALA A 200 -29.78 -17.82 1.77
N LYS A 201 -29.23 -19.02 1.57
CA LYS A 201 -29.80 -20.05 0.66
C LYS A 201 -31.17 -20.54 1.15
N ARG A 202 -31.31 -20.74 2.47
CA ARG A 202 -32.56 -21.19 3.08
C ARG A 202 -33.47 -19.99 3.35
N ARG A 203 -34.74 -20.09 2.95
CA ARG A 203 -35.75 -19.06 3.19
C ARG A 203 -36.36 -19.24 4.58
N ASN A 204 -35.64 -18.79 5.61
CA ASN A 204 -36.03 -18.90 7.03
C ASN A 204 -36.02 -17.55 7.77
N ASN A 205 -36.14 -16.43 7.02
CA ASN A 205 -36.09 -15.06 7.54
C ASN A 205 -34.81 -14.70 8.32
N ARG A 206 -33.73 -15.50 8.20
CA ARG A 206 -32.43 -15.18 8.78
C ARG A 206 -31.58 -14.37 7.80
N PRO A 207 -30.78 -13.41 8.30
CA PRO A 207 -29.80 -12.72 7.48
C PRO A 207 -28.74 -13.69 6.93
N ALA A 208 -28.09 -13.29 5.83
CA ALA A 208 -26.93 -13.99 5.30
C ALA A 208 -25.79 -14.04 6.34
N VAL A 209 -24.98 -15.10 6.31
CA VAL A 209 -23.81 -15.25 7.20
C VAL A 209 -22.86 -14.08 7.04
N LEU A 210 -22.61 -13.65 5.79
CA LEU A 210 -21.79 -12.48 5.51
C LEU A 210 -22.33 -11.22 6.19
N LYS A 211 -23.66 -11.03 6.22
CA LYS A 211 -24.26 -9.86 6.89
C LYS A 211 -24.01 -9.89 8.40
N VAL A 212 -24.20 -11.06 9.03
CA VAL A 212 -23.94 -11.24 10.46
C VAL A 212 -22.47 -10.98 10.78
N ALA A 213 -21.55 -11.51 9.96
CA ALA A 213 -20.12 -11.31 10.12
C ALA A 213 -19.72 -9.82 9.98
N LEU A 214 -20.29 -9.09 9.01
CA LEU A 214 -20.06 -7.66 8.86
C LEU A 214 -20.57 -6.86 10.07
N ALA A 215 -21.71 -7.24 10.65
CA ALA A 215 -22.20 -6.62 11.88
C ALA A 215 -21.25 -6.85 13.06
N GLN A 216 -20.72 -8.07 13.22
CA GLN A 216 -19.71 -8.40 14.24
C GLN A 216 -18.41 -7.60 14.07
N LEU A 217 -18.03 -7.33 12.83
CA LEU A 217 -16.84 -6.52 12.49
C LEU A 217 -17.09 -5.01 12.60
N GLY A 218 -18.33 -4.58 12.89
CA GLY A 218 -18.71 -3.17 12.95
C GLY A 218 -18.73 -2.48 11.57
N LEU A 219 -19.01 -3.23 10.51
CA LEU A 219 -19.06 -2.77 9.12
C LEU A 219 -20.46 -2.79 8.49
N ASP A 220 -21.47 -3.30 9.22
CA ASP A 220 -22.87 -3.28 8.78
C ASP A 220 -23.46 -1.87 8.92
N GLY A 221 -24.19 -1.43 7.89
CA GLY A 221 -24.83 -0.12 7.85
C GLY A 221 -23.90 1.08 7.58
N LEU A 222 -22.58 0.88 7.55
CA LEU A 222 -21.63 1.97 7.30
C LEU A 222 -21.68 2.46 5.85
N GLU A 223 -21.55 3.76 5.67
CA GLU A 223 -21.31 4.38 4.37
C GLU A 223 -19.84 4.26 3.94
N SER A 224 -19.56 4.47 2.65
CA SER A 224 -18.20 4.32 2.08
C SER A 224 -17.14 5.17 2.79
N HIS A 225 -17.52 6.33 3.33
CA HIS A 225 -16.61 7.25 4.02
C HIS A 225 -16.32 6.86 5.48
N GLU A 226 -17.06 5.90 6.03
CA GLU A 226 -16.94 5.42 7.41
C GLU A 226 -16.23 4.07 7.50
N LYS A 227 -16.16 3.32 6.39
CA LYS A 227 -15.51 2.01 6.31
C LYS A 227 -14.06 2.04 6.83
N PHE A 228 -13.60 0.92 7.36
CA PHE A 228 -12.24 0.73 7.90
C PHE A 228 -11.82 -0.73 7.85
N ILE A 229 -10.54 -1.05 8.09
CA ILE A 229 -10.09 -2.45 8.20
C ILE A 229 -10.16 -2.87 9.67
N PRO A 230 -10.92 -3.92 10.03
CA PRO A 230 -10.97 -4.38 11.42
C PRO A 230 -9.60 -4.89 11.91
N LEU A 231 -9.29 -4.64 13.18
CA LEU A 231 -8.00 -5.01 13.78
C LEU A 231 -7.60 -6.48 13.59
N PRO A 232 -8.51 -7.48 13.72
CA PRO A 232 -8.15 -8.88 13.47
C PRO A 232 -7.58 -9.12 12.08
N TYR A 233 -7.96 -8.33 11.08
CA TYR A 233 -7.44 -8.42 9.72
C TYR A 233 -6.12 -7.66 9.56
N LEU A 234 -5.93 -6.53 10.25
CA LEU A 234 -4.65 -5.80 10.26
C LEU A 234 -3.53 -6.58 10.97
N HIS A 235 -3.88 -7.45 11.92
CA HIS A 235 -2.96 -8.32 12.65
C HIS A 235 -3.06 -9.80 12.22
N ALA A 236 -3.74 -10.09 11.11
CA ALA A 236 -3.84 -11.45 10.59
C ALA A 236 -2.49 -11.97 10.06
N THR A 237 -2.45 -13.26 9.74
CA THR A 237 -1.30 -13.90 9.09
C THR A 237 -0.89 -13.14 7.82
N VAL A 238 0.36 -13.31 7.39
CA VAL A 238 0.90 -12.65 6.18
C VAL A 238 0.04 -13.00 4.97
N GLU A 239 -0.38 -14.25 4.85
CA GLU A 239 -1.19 -14.79 3.77
C GLU A 239 -2.58 -14.17 3.74
N GLN A 240 -3.24 -14.08 4.90
CA GLN A 240 -4.56 -13.46 5.03
C GLN A 240 -4.52 -11.96 4.74
N ARG A 241 -3.51 -11.23 5.22
CA ARG A 241 -3.32 -9.81 4.90
C ARG A 241 -3.04 -9.58 3.42
N LEU A 242 -2.27 -10.46 2.79
CA LEU A 242 -2.04 -10.40 1.35
C LEU A 242 -3.32 -10.68 0.57
N ALA A 243 -4.14 -11.64 1.01
CA ALA A 243 -5.45 -11.91 0.42
C ALA A 243 -6.40 -10.70 0.54
N LEU A 244 -6.44 -10.06 1.71
CA LEU A 244 -7.19 -8.82 1.93
C LEU A 244 -6.74 -7.70 0.99
N LEU A 245 -5.43 -7.46 0.91
CA LEU A 245 -4.88 -6.44 0.01
C LEU A 245 -5.23 -6.73 -1.46
N ARG A 246 -5.22 -8.00 -1.87
CA ARG A 246 -5.67 -8.39 -3.22
C ARG A 246 -7.14 -8.07 -3.45
N GLY A 247 -8.01 -8.34 -2.48
CA GLY A 247 -9.43 -7.99 -2.59
C GLY A 247 -9.66 -6.49 -2.76
N LEU A 248 -8.95 -5.68 -1.98
CA LEU A 248 -9.00 -4.21 -2.09
C LEU A 248 -8.51 -3.69 -3.45
N VAL A 249 -7.46 -4.30 -4.00
CA VAL A 249 -6.90 -3.91 -5.31
C VAL A 249 -7.77 -4.43 -6.46
N ASP A 250 -8.41 -5.58 -6.31
CA ASP A 250 -9.33 -6.13 -7.32
C ASP A 250 -10.63 -5.31 -7.43
N SER A 251 -11.02 -4.54 -6.39
CA SER A 251 -12.19 -3.65 -6.42
C SER A 251 -11.85 -2.22 -6.88
N ASP A 252 -11.00 -1.51 -6.13
CA ASP A 252 -10.72 -0.07 -6.31
C ASP A 252 -9.24 0.21 -6.62
N GLY A 253 -8.50 -0.82 -7.05
CA GLY A 253 -7.09 -0.70 -7.40
C GLY A 253 -6.88 -0.14 -8.80
N PHE A 254 -6.02 0.87 -8.91
CA PHE A 254 -5.60 1.43 -10.18
C PHE A 254 -4.08 1.35 -10.34
N VAL A 255 -3.61 0.82 -11.48
CA VAL A 255 -2.18 0.78 -11.80
C VAL A 255 -1.82 2.02 -12.63
N THR A 256 -1.03 2.91 -12.04
CA THR A 256 -0.47 4.07 -12.73
C THR A 256 0.71 3.67 -13.61
N ASN A 257 1.08 4.49 -14.59
CA ASN A 257 2.33 4.38 -15.32
C ASN A 257 3.39 5.25 -14.61
N PRO A 258 4.52 4.71 -14.09
CA PRO A 258 5.23 3.48 -14.52
C PRO A 258 5.12 2.26 -13.58
N GLY A 259 3.93 1.97 -13.05
CA GLY A 259 3.59 0.71 -12.38
C GLY A 259 3.35 0.79 -10.87
N ALA A 260 3.01 1.97 -10.34
CA ALA A 260 2.59 2.11 -8.95
C ALA A 260 1.09 1.79 -8.80
N VAL A 261 0.70 1.13 -7.71
CA VAL A 261 -0.70 0.80 -7.44
C VAL A 261 -1.29 1.85 -6.51
N GLU A 262 -2.37 2.47 -6.93
CA GLU A 262 -3.20 3.41 -6.16
C GLU A 262 -4.49 2.72 -5.73
N PHE A 263 -4.91 3.00 -4.50
CA PHE A 263 -6.22 2.64 -3.96
C PHE A 263 -6.89 3.94 -3.52
N CYS A 264 -8.05 4.24 -4.12
CA CYS A 264 -8.80 5.46 -3.84
C CYS A 264 -9.97 5.15 -2.92
N THR A 265 -10.18 5.96 -1.89
CA THR A 265 -11.35 5.82 -1.01
C THR A 265 -11.79 7.19 -0.50
N THR A 266 -13.07 7.33 -0.13
CA THR A 266 -13.58 8.49 0.58
C THR A 266 -13.34 8.41 2.08
N SER A 267 -12.99 7.23 2.63
CA SER A 267 -12.74 7.04 4.06
C SER A 267 -11.29 7.35 4.42
N PRO A 268 -11.03 8.40 5.23
CA PRO A 268 -9.68 8.69 5.72
C PRO A 268 -9.13 7.60 6.62
N ARG A 269 -10.01 6.88 7.33
CA ARG A 269 -9.62 5.76 8.20
C ARG A 269 -9.18 4.56 7.35
N LEU A 270 -9.97 4.17 6.36
CA LEU A 270 -9.62 3.08 5.45
C LEU A 270 -8.30 3.37 4.72
N ALA A 271 -8.07 4.60 4.25
CA ALA A 271 -6.81 4.96 3.59
C ALA A 271 -5.58 4.79 4.51
N LYS A 272 -5.70 5.13 5.79
CA LYS A 272 -4.65 4.92 6.80
C LYS A 272 -4.44 3.43 7.07
N ASP A 273 -5.52 2.69 7.23
CA ASP A 273 -5.49 1.25 7.49
C ASP A 273 -4.84 0.49 6.32
N VAL A 274 -5.15 0.84 5.08
CA VAL A 274 -4.51 0.28 3.88
C VAL A 274 -3.01 0.59 3.85
N CYS A 275 -2.59 1.80 4.22
CA CYS A 275 -1.17 2.13 4.34
C CYS A 275 -0.48 1.28 5.42
N SER A 276 -1.13 1.08 6.57
CA SER A 276 -0.64 0.19 7.65
C SER A 276 -0.52 -1.26 7.18
N LEU A 277 -1.53 -1.77 6.46
CA LEU A 277 -1.55 -3.10 5.86
C LEU A 277 -0.38 -3.30 4.89
N ILE A 278 -0.15 -2.37 3.97
CA ILE A 278 0.94 -2.44 3.00
C ILE A 278 2.31 -2.39 3.70
N ARG A 279 2.49 -1.48 4.66
CA ARG A 279 3.76 -1.35 5.40
C ARG A 279 4.06 -2.59 6.23
N SER A 280 3.06 -3.14 6.90
CA SER A 280 3.21 -4.36 7.71
C SER A 280 3.45 -5.63 6.87
N LEU A 281 3.15 -5.60 5.57
CA LEU A 281 3.55 -6.65 4.61
C LEU A 281 4.97 -6.43 4.05
N GLY A 282 5.65 -5.33 4.38
CA GLY A 282 6.98 -4.96 3.90
C GLY A 282 6.99 -4.06 2.66
N GLY A 283 5.82 -3.52 2.28
CA GLY A 283 5.65 -2.56 1.19
C GLY A 283 5.90 -1.12 1.62
N SER A 284 5.88 -0.19 0.65
CA SER A 284 5.95 1.25 0.91
C SER A 284 4.66 1.89 0.43
N ALA A 285 3.96 2.55 1.35
CA ALA A 285 2.71 3.25 1.05
C ALA A 285 2.71 4.65 1.67
N LYS A 286 2.05 5.57 0.98
CA LYS A 286 1.81 6.93 1.44
C LYS A 286 0.39 7.34 1.11
N THR A 287 -0.29 7.95 2.08
CA THR A 287 -1.56 8.63 1.84
C THR A 287 -1.29 9.98 1.20
N VAL A 288 -1.96 10.26 0.08
CA VAL A 288 -1.97 11.55 -0.60
C VAL A 288 -3.41 12.01 -0.69
N THR A 289 -3.72 13.19 -0.19
CA THR A 289 -5.04 13.78 -0.38
C THR A 289 -5.04 14.49 -1.72
N LYS A 290 -5.89 14.07 -2.66
CA LYS A 290 -6.18 14.91 -3.83
C LYS A 290 -7.17 15.97 -3.38
N THR A 291 -6.72 17.22 -3.34
CA THR A 291 -7.58 18.38 -3.09
C THR A 291 -8.35 18.69 -4.37
N ARG A 292 -9.69 18.86 -4.26
CA ARG A 292 -10.61 19.22 -5.36
C ARG A 292 -10.84 18.21 -6.51
N PRO A 293 -10.95 16.88 -6.30
CA PRO A 293 -11.62 16.06 -7.29
C PRO A 293 -13.10 16.44 -7.34
N THR A 294 -13.58 16.87 -8.49
CA THR A 294 -15.02 17.08 -8.72
C THR A 294 -15.66 15.74 -9.06
N PHE A 295 -16.70 15.35 -8.33
CA PHE A 295 -17.56 14.21 -8.67
C PHE A 295 -19.00 14.68 -8.85
N THR A 296 -19.76 13.98 -9.67
CA THR A 296 -21.16 14.33 -9.96
C THR A 296 -22.06 13.42 -9.15
N HIS A 297 -22.87 14.00 -8.25
CA HIS A 297 -23.87 13.28 -7.47
C HIS A 297 -25.25 13.88 -7.77
N HIS A 298 -26.19 13.06 -8.27
CA HIS A 298 -27.50 13.51 -8.76
C HIS A 298 -27.44 14.72 -9.72
N GLY A 299 -26.52 14.71 -10.67
CA GLY A 299 -26.37 15.80 -11.65
C GLY A 299 -25.72 17.08 -11.12
N GLN A 300 -25.39 17.15 -9.83
CA GLN A 300 -24.67 18.28 -9.24
C GLN A 300 -23.19 17.97 -9.03
N ARG A 301 -22.32 18.88 -9.48
CA ARG A 301 -20.88 18.82 -9.23
C ARG A 301 -20.60 19.12 -7.77
N ARG A 302 -20.02 18.16 -7.05
CA ARG A 302 -19.54 18.30 -5.67
C ARG A 302 -18.02 18.15 -5.63
N THR A 303 -17.39 18.89 -4.72
CA THR A 303 -15.97 18.76 -4.38
C THR A 303 -15.87 18.08 -3.03
N ALA A 304 -15.12 16.99 -2.95
CA ALA A 304 -14.73 16.38 -1.67
C ALA A 304 -13.23 16.10 -1.68
N ASP A 305 -12.60 16.16 -0.51
CA ASP A 305 -11.23 15.70 -0.37
C ASP A 305 -11.19 14.18 -0.42
N LEU A 306 -10.45 13.62 -1.37
CA LEU A 306 -10.31 12.16 -1.51
C LEU A 306 -8.93 11.74 -1.02
N PRO A 307 -8.84 11.04 0.14
CA PRO A 307 -7.60 10.41 0.56
C PRO A 307 -7.29 9.21 -0.33
N ILE A 308 -6.12 9.21 -0.96
CA ILE A 308 -5.64 8.12 -1.81
C ILE A 308 -4.49 7.43 -1.11
N ALA A 309 -4.60 6.12 -0.91
CA ALA A 309 -3.46 5.31 -0.50
C ALA A 309 -2.68 4.91 -1.75
N SER A 310 -1.47 5.44 -1.90
CA SER A 310 -0.59 5.12 -3.03
C SER A 310 0.56 4.23 -2.56
N SER A 311 0.79 3.12 -3.26
CA SER A 311 1.94 2.26 -3.03
C SER A 311 3.02 2.51 -4.07
N HIS A 312 4.26 2.77 -3.63
CA HIS A 312 5.39 2.99 -4.52
C HIS A 312 6.28 1.75 -4.54
N ARG A 313 6.48 1.17 -5.75
CA ARG A 313 7.28 -0.05 -6.02
C ARG A 313 6.97 -1.20 -5.06
N SER A 314 6.05 -2.05 -5.50
CA SER A 314 5.87 -3.39 -4.95
C SER A 314 7.19 -4.16 -4.95
N PRO A 315 7.51 -4.94 -3.91
CA PRO A 315 8.41 -6.06 -4.06
C PRO A 315 7.88 -6.93 -5.21
N THR A 316 8.73 -7.31 -6.16
CA THR A 316 8.39 -8.09 -7.35
C THR A 316 7.68 -9.43 -7.05
N THR A 317 7.63 -9.83 -5.78
CA THR A 317 6.97 -11.02 -5.27
C THR A 317 5.45 -10.91 -5.10
N TRP A 318 4.86 -9.71 -5.04
CA TRP A 318 3.43 -9.57 -4.68
C TRP A 318 2.49 -9.77 -5.88
N PHE A 319 2.96 -9.40 -7.07
CA PHE A 319 2.14 -9.27 -8.27
C PHE A 319 2.52 -10.22 -9.40
N ARG A 320 3.16 -11.37 -9.09
CA ARG A 320 3.58 -12.34 -10.12
C ARG A 320 2.39 -12.86 -10.97
N SER A 321 1.14 -12.75 -10.50
CA SER A 321 -0.06 -13.13 -11.26
C SER A 321 -0.75 -11.99 -12.02
N LEU A 322 -0.38 -10.73 -11.83
CA LEU A 322 -0.99 -9.58 -12.54
C LEU A 322 -0.35 -9.33 -13.92
N ARG A 323 0.63 -10.15 -14.34
CA ARG A 323 1.21 -10.16 -15.70
C ARG A 323 0.48 -11.12 -16.64
N ARG A 324 -0.83 -11.07 -16.74
CA ARG A 324 -1.53 -11.66 -17.90
C ARG A 324 -2.50 -10.66 -18.50
N ASN A 325 -2.27 -10.40 -19.78
CA ASN A 325 -3.10 -9.73 -20.77
C ASN A 325 -3.17 -8.19 -20.72
N ILE A 326 -2.05 -7.57 -21.09
CA ILE A 326 -2.11 -6.43 -22.03
C ILE A 326 -1.19 -6.77 -23.21
N SER A 327 -1.68 -7.64 -24.09
CA SER A 327 -1.17 -7.80 -25.45
C SER A 327 -2.39 -7.88 -26.35
N GLY A 328 -2.77 -6.73 -26.92
CA GLY A 328 -4.01 -6.60 -27.68
C GLY A 328 -4.18 -5.26 -28.37
N SER A 329 -3.11 -4.73 -28.97
CA SER A 329 -3.23 -3.80 -30.10
C SER A 329 -1.89 -3.78 -30.83
N GLY A 330 -1.78 -4.62 -31.86
CA GLY A 330 -0.66 -4.59 -32.79
C GLY A 330 -0.59 -3.25 -33.53
N PRO A 331 0.58 -2.89 -34.08
CA PRO A 331 0.78 -1.63 -34.77
C PRO A 331 0.08 -1.67 -36.13
N CYS A 332 -0.89 -0.78 -36.36
CA CYS A 332 -1.41 -0.54 -37.71
C CYS A 332 -0.39 0.29 -38.53
N PRO A 333 -0.26 0.02 -39.84
CA PRO A 333 0.89 0.40 -40.64
C PRO A 333 0.83 1.86 -41.09
N GLY A 334 1.99 2.48 -41.25
CA GLY A 334 2.15 3.81 -41.82
C GLY A 334 1.72 3.88 -43.29
N GLY A 335 1.12 5.01 -43.67
CA GLY A 335 0.79 5.35 -45.05
C GLY A 335 1.01 6.85 -45.26
N ARG A 336 1.87 7.16 -46.23
CA ARG A 336 2.40 8.48 -46.57
C ARG A 336 1.33 9.40 -47.17
N SER A 337 1.58 10.70 -47.01
CA SER A 337 0.94 11.82 -47.67
C SER A 337 1.00 11.73 -49.21
N GLY A 338 -0.15 11.96 -49.86
CA GLY A 338 -0.26 12.24 -51.30
C GLY A 338 -1.64 12.80 -51.63
N THR A 339 -1.71 14.09 -51.96
CA THR A 339 -2.77 14.72 -52.78
C THR A 339 -2.62 14.28 -54.25
N PRO A 340 -3.57 14.43 -55.20
CA PRO A 340 -4.69 15.40 -55.24
C PRO A 340 -6.03 14.91 -55.89
N SER A 341 -6.97 15.86 -56.09
CA SER A 341 -7.88 16.01 -57.24
C SER A 341 -9.35 15.50 -57.20
N ALA A 342 -10.24 16.50 -57.06
CA ALA A 342 -11.42 16.83 -57.88
C ALA A 342 -12.69 15.93 -57.97
N ALA A 343 -13.82 16.63 -57.86
CA ALA A 343 -15.07 16.52 -58.63
C ALA A 343 -16.38 16.03 -57.94
N SER A 344 -17.22 17.03 -57.65
CA SER A 344 -18.65 17.14 -58.00
C SER A 344 -19.77 16.61 -57.08
N ASN A 345 -20.71 17.53 -56.81
CA ASN A 345 -22.19 17.42 -56.70
C ASN A 345 -22.81 16.48 -55.64
N ARG A 346 -23.81 16.84 -54.81
CA ARG A 346 -24.93 17.79 -54.88
C ARG A 346 -25.34 18.28 -53.47
N SER A 347 -26.07 19.39 -53.46
CA SER A 347 -26.89 20.02 -52.40
C SER A 347 -27.83 19.03 -51.65
N VAL A 348 -28.29 19.24 -50.41
CA VAL A 348 -29.23 20.28 -49.92
C VAL A 348 -29.21 20.34 -48.37
N GLY A 349 -29.33 21.53 -47.76
CA GLY A 349 -30.03 21.73 -46.47
C GLY A 349 -29.22 22.08 -45.21
N CYS A 350 -29.00 23.38 -44.98
CA CYS A 350 -28.72 24.00 -43.66
C CYS A 350 -30.08 24.41 -43.01
N PRO A 351 -30.19 24.78 -41.69
CA PRO A 351 -29.22 25.61 -40.97
C PRO A 351 -28.97 25.32 -39.46
N ALA A 352 -27.88 25.92 -38.98
CA ALA A 352 -27.61 26.47 -37.64
C ALA A 352 -27.59 25.48 -36.43
N SER A 353 -26.58 25.43 -35.56
CA SER A 353 -25.78 26.53 -34.99
C SER A 353 -24.62 25.99 -34.13
N ALA A 354 -23.62 26.86 -33.95
CA ALA A 354 -22.69 26.95 -32.82
C ALA A 354 -21.55 25.92 -32.65
N SER A 355 -20.42 26.32 -33.20
CA SER A 355 -19.04 25.98 -32.86
C SER A 355 -18.69 26.00 -31.37
N ALA A 356 -17.80 25.09 -30.93
CA ALA A 356 -16.72 25.44 -30.01
C ALA A 356 -15.54 24.48 -30.15
N SER A 357 -14.36 25.05 -30.35
CA SER A 357 -13.10 24.36 -30.62
C SER A 357 -12.53 23.74 -29.34
N THR A 358 -12.07 22.49 -29.39
CA THR A 358 -11.26 21.90 -28.31
C THR A 358 -9.80 21.93 -28.73
N ARG A 359 -9.08 22.99 -28.37
CA ARG A 359 -7.62 22.95 -28.28
C ARG A 359 -7.23 22.21 -27.00
N PRO A 360 -6.21 21.34 -27.01
CA PRO A 360 -5.70 20.72 -25.79
C PRO A 360 -4.90 21.74 -24.97
N ILE A 361 -5.34 22.00 -23.74
CA ILE A 361 -4.58 22.77 -22.75
C ILE A 361 -3.42 21.89 -22.27
N ARG A 362 -2.22 22.22 -22.71
CA ARG A 362 -0.99 21.91 -21.97
C ARG A 362 -1.04 22.68 -20.65
N CYS A 363 -0.95 21.98 -19.54
CA CYS A 363 -0.68 22.59 -18.25
C CYS A 363 0.65 22.07 -17.72
N THR A 364 1.70 22.85 -17.97
CA THR A 364 2.96 22.81 -17.25
C THR A 364 2.75 23.41 -15.86
N SER A 365 3.07 22.66 -14.81
CA SER A 365 3.24 23.23 -13.46
C SER A 365 4.62 22.87 -12.96
N ARG A 366 5.54 23.85 -13.07
CA ARG A 366 6.72 23.96 -12.22
C ARG A 366 6.23 24.19 -10.79
N THR A 367 6.77 23.45 -9.84
CA THR A 367 6.81 23.93 -8.45
C THR A 367 8.13 23.52 -7.83
N ILE A 368 8.90 24.56 -7.55
CA ILE A 368 10.16 24.60 -6.83
C ILE A 368 9.83 24.40 -5.35
N PHE A 369 10.53 23.49 -4.68
CA PHE A 369 10.68 23.53 -3.21
C PHE A 369 12.11 23.14 -2.85
N SER A 370 12.71 24.00 -2.04
CA SER A 370 14.04 23.98 -1.46
C SER A 370 14.35 22.69 -0.69
#